data_AF-A0A401W7Y5-F1
#
_entry.id   AF-A0A401W7Y5-F1
#
_cell.length_a   1.000
_cell.length_b   1.000
_cell.length_c   1.000
_cell.angle_alpha   90.00
_cell.angle_beta   90.00
_cell.angle_gamma   90.00
#
_symmetry.space_group_name_H-M   'P 1'
#
loop_
_entity.id
_entity.type
_entity.pdbx_description
1 polymer ?
#
loop_
_entity_poly.entity_id
_entity_poly.type
_entity_poly.pdbx_seq_one_letter_code
_entity_poly.pdbx_strand_id
1 'polypeptide(L)'
;MSPHSRSAAARPSPEARLAETAPQVSRYVAGLLDAYRPRYAHLRPALERLVTHGRRSPLECALPLLVHGAVAGTLEPAVPVAGAHTLWWRAANTFDDVSDGDTGARLYGGAPAAVMTAALECGYALPLRALAALPVPGPLRERLAADYLDGWTAACDGQVGDLLGTPTGTSPEEVLTVYRHKSGAVYAMAATMAARLALGADGADDPRAAAWGEFGQAVGILAQFRNDEDDLRSGQSEDLGNRTATYLLVQLLHAATGADREQALQLLGRAADSPADRRRLAAMMFAPDVLTPYRRILADVHQRAHALLDTLAPASPFTASLHRRVDDEVRTTANAYAPAGPHGAHCTLPPGPAVPPGRTRPRSGQKV
;
A
#
# COMPACT_ATOMS: atom_id res chain seq x y z
N MET A 1 -58.74 2.16 -5.09
CA MET A 1 -57.37 1.88 -5.60
C MET A 1 -56.38 2.59 -4.70
N SER A 2 -55.78 1.87 -3.74
CA SER A 2 -54.80 2.44 -2.82
C SER A 2 -53.42 2.51 -3.50
N PRO A 3 -52.70 3.64 -3.42
CA PRO A 3 -51.38 3.75 -4.00
C PRO A 3 -50.41 2.92 -3.14
N HIS A 4 -49.87 1.85 -3.72
CA HIS A 4 -48.75 1.14 -3.12
C HIS A 4 -47.56 2.09 -3.09
N SER A 5 -47.24 2.57 -1.88
CA SER A 5 -45.95 3.20 -1.58
C SER A 5 -44.85 2.20 -1.92
N ARG A 6 -44.16 2.41 -3.04
CA ARG A 6 -42.91 1.71 -3.32
C ARG A 6 -41.96 2.04 -2.19
N SER A 7 -41.67 1.06 -1.34
CA SER A 7 -40.60 1.12 -0.35
C SER A 7 -39.33 1.54 -1.08
N ALA A 8 -38.82 2.73 -0.77
CA ALA A 8 -37.55 3.19 -1.29
C ALA A 8 -36.47 2.25 -0.74
N ALA A 9 -35.93 1.38 -1.59
CA ALA A 9 -34.85 0.49 -1.21
C ALA A 9 -33.73 1.34 -0.58
N ALA A 10 -33.31 0.98 0.64
CA ALA A 10 -32.25 1.68 1.33
C ALA A 10 -31.00 1.74 0.44
N ARG A 11 -30.42 2.93 0.27
CA ARG A 11 -29.19 3.07 -0.51
C ARG A 11 -28.09 2.22 0.14
N PRO A 12 -27.32 1.42 -0.63
CA PRO A 12 -26.25 0.61 -0.07
C PRO A 12 -25.21 1.48 0.62
N SER A 13 -24.65 0.99 1.73
CA SER A 13 -23.61 1.73 2.46
C SER A 13 -22.36 1.94 1.60
N PRO A 14 -21.54 2.97 1.86
CA PRO A 14 -20.25 3.16 1.20
C PRO A 14 -19.37 1.90 1.17
N GLU A 15 -19.34 1.14 2.28
CA GLU A 15 -18.59 -0.11 2.39
C GLU A 15 -19.17 -1.21 1.50
N ALA A 16 -20.49 -1.34 1.43
CA ALA A 16 -21.15 -2.29 0.53
C ALA A 16 -20.83 -1.94 -0.93
N ARG A 17 -20.89 -0.65 -1.29
CA ARG A 17 -20.53 -0.16 -2.63
C ARG A 17 -19.07 -0.43 -2.95
N LEU A 18 -18.16 -0.23 -2.00
CA LEU A 18 -16.75 -0.54 -2.16
C LEU A 18 -16.54 -2.05 -2.38
N ALA A 19 -17.18 -2.89 -1.58
CA ALA A 19 -17.11 -4.35 -1.71
C ALA A 19 -17.67 -4.85 -3.06
N GLU A 20 -18.71 -4.20 -3.59
CA GLU A 20 -19.27 -4.48 -4.92
C GLU A 20 -18.37 -3.99 -6.06
N THR A 21 -17.63 -2.90 -5.85
CA THR A 21 -16.77 -2.28 -6.88
C THR A 21 -15.37 -2.90 -6.92
N ALA A 22 -14.80 -3.34 -5.80
CA ALA A 22 -13.44 -3.90 -5.77
C ALA A 22 -13.21 -5.08 -6.74
N PRO A 23 -14.15 -6.03 -6.93
CA PRO A 23 -14.02 -7.06 -7.96
C PRO A 23 -13.96 -6.51 -9.40
N GLN A 24 -14.51 -5.31 -9.66
CA GLN A 24 -14.40 -4.65 -10.96
C GLN A 24 -12.96 -4.21 -11.25
N VAL A 25 -12.22 -3.75 -10.24
CA VAL A 25 -10.78 -3.43 -10.36
C VAL A 25 -9.99 -4.66 -10.75
N SER A 26 -10.26 -5.81 -10.10
CA SER A 26 -9.60 -7.07 -10.45
C SER A 26 -9.91 -7.51 -11.90
N ARG A 27 -11.17 -7.38 -12.33
CA ARG A 27 -11.57 -7.66 -13.73
C ARG A 27 -10.91 -6.71 -14.72
N TYR A 28 -10.82 -5.43 -14.37
CA TYR A 28 -10.16 -4.42 -15.20
C TYR A 28 -8.67 -4.75 -15.38
N VAL A 29 -7.96 -5.05 -14.30
CA VAL A 29 -6.54 -5.48 -14.34
C VAL A 29 -6.39 -6.75 -15.17
N ALA A 30 -7.25 -7.75 -15.00
CA ALA A 30 -7.23 -8.97 -15.83
C ALA A 30 -7.41 -8.65 -17.33
N GLY A 31 -8.32 -7.74 -17.67
CA GLY A 31 -8.54 -7.29 -19.05
C GLY A 31 -7.32 -6.59 -19.66
N LEU A 32 -6.56 -5.81 -18.88
CA LEU A 32 -5.29 -5.23 -19.33
C LEU A 32 -4.26 -6.31 -19.69
N LEU A 33 -4.19 -7.38 -18.89
CA LEU A 33 -3.29 -8.51 -19.15
C LEU A 33 -3.72 -9.32 -20.37
N ASP A 34 -5.02 -9.43 -20.65
CA ASP A 34 -5.51 -10.14 -21.83
C ASP A 34 -5.11 -9.46 -23.14
N ALA A 35 -4.96 -8.14 -23.15
CA ALA A 35 -4.45 -7.39 -24.30
C ALA A 35 -3.02 -7.76 -24.70
N TYR A 36 -2.29 -8.52 -23.86
CA TYR A 36 -0.94 -9.01 -24.17
C TYR A 36 -0.97 -10.33 -24.98
N ARG A 37 -2.15 -10.96 -25.15
CA ARG A 37 -2.31 -12.17 -25.97
C ARG A 37 -2.53 -11.82 -27.46
N PRO A 38 -1.88 -12.53 -28.40
CA PRO A 38 -0.73 -13.44 -28.27
C PRO A 38 0.63 -12.71 -28.40
N ARG A 39 0.65 -11.37 -28.38
CA ARG A 39 1.81 -10.55 -28.79
C ARG A 39 3.04 -10.69 -27.89
N TYR A 40 2.88 -11.01 -26.60
CA TYR A 40 3.97 -11.01 -25.62
C TYR A 40 4.09 -12.33 -24.83
N ALA A 41 4.59 -13.38 -25.49
CA ALA A 41 4.62 -14.75 -24.96
C ALA A 41 5.41 -14.94 -23.64
N HIS A 42 6.46 -14.15 -23.41
CA HIS A 42 7.31 -14.27 -22.20
C HIS A 42 6.86 -13.39 -21.05
N LEU A 43 6.51 -12.13 -21.35
CA LEU A 43 6.15 -11.13 -20.36
C LEU A 43 4.80 -11.44 -19.70
N ARG A 44 3.84 -11.92 -20.48
CA ARG A 44 2.49 -12.18 -19.99
C ARG A 44 2.45 -13.22 -18.84
N PRO A 45 3.04 -14.42 -18.94
CA PRO A 45 3.02 -15.36 -17.82
C PRO A 45 3.70 -14.83 -16.55
N ALA A 46 4.72 -13.99 -16.69
CA ALA A 46 5.40 -13.37 -15.55
C ALA A 46 4.49 -12.33 -14.87
N LEU A 47 3.84 -11.45 -15.66
CA LEU A 47 2.85 -10.50 -15.16
C LEU A 47 1.65 -11.20 -14.50
N GLU A 48 1.13 -12.25 -15.13
CA GLU A 48 0.00 -13.03 -14.61
C GLU A 48 0.33 -13.67 -13.26
N ARG A 49 1.56 -14.21 -13.10
CA ARG A 49 2.03 -14.72 -11.80
C ARG A 49 2.16 -13.61 -10.77
N LEU A 50 2.80 -12.48 -11.10
CA LEU A 50 2.95 -11.34 -10.20
C LEU A 50 1.58 -10.85 -9.70
N VAL A 51 0.66 -10.60 -10.62
CA VAL A 51 -0.69 -10.13 -10.30
C VAL A 51 -1.47 -11.21 -9.54
N THR A 52 -1.31 -12.49 -9.86
CA THR A 52 -2.12 -13.56 -9.24
C THR A 52 -1.61 -14.00 -7.87
N HIS A 53 -0.31 -14.11 -7.72
CA HIS A 53 0.36 -14.77 -6.59
C HIS A 53 1.22 -13.84 -5.73
N GLY A 54 1.51 -12.63 -6.20
CA GLY A 54 2.23 -11.64 -5.40
C GLY A 54 1.46 -11.24 -4.13
N ARG A 55 2.12 -10.45 -3.28
CA ARG A 55 1.46 -9.84 -2.11
C ARG A 55 0.18 -9.15 -2.56
N ARG A 56 -0.81 -9.12 -1.66
CA ARG A 56 -2.11 -8.47 -1.88
C ARG A 56 -2.59 -7.84 -0.59
N SER A 57 -3.26 -6.71 -0.72
CA SER A 57 -4.01 -6.11 0.38
C SER A 57 -5.45 -5.85 -0.07
N PRO A 58 -6.46 -6.13 0.77
CA PRO A 58 -7.83 -5.70 0.52
C PRO A 58 -7.94 -4.17 0.30
N LEU A 59 -6.95 -3.41 0.77
CA LEU A 59 -6.94 -1.95 0.75
C LEU A 59 -6.17 -1.37 -0.45
N GLU A 60 -5.50 -2.20 -1.27
CA GLU A 60 -4.63 -1.75 -2.38
C GLU A 60 -5.38 -0.96 -3.47
N CYS A 61 -6.69 -1.16 -3.60
CA CYS A 61 -7.54 -0.44 -4.57
C CYS A 61 -8.49 0.57 -3.92
N ALA A 62 -8.57 0.61 -2.58
CA ALA A 62 -9.65 1.30 -1.89
C ALA A 62 -9.54 2.82 -1.97
N LEU A 63 -8.32 3.37 -1.85
CA LEU A 63 -8.12 4.82 -1.77
C LEU A 63 -8.65 5.57 -3.01
N PRO A 64 -8.27 5.24 -4.26
CA PRO A 64 -8.81 5.93 -5.44
C PRO A 64 -10.33 5.84 -5.55
N LEU A 65 -10.91 4.68 -5.23
CA LEU A 65 -12.36 4.49 -5.26
C LEU A 65 -13.03 5.41 -4.24
N LEU A 66 -12.59 5.40 -2.99
CA LEU A 66 -13.18 6.20 -1.91
C LEU A 66 -13.01 7.70 -2.14
N VAL A 67 -11.86 8.16 -2.66
CA VAL A 67 -11.63 9.57 -3.01
C VAL A 67 -12.59 10.01 -4.13
N HIS A 68 -12.67 9.24 -5.20
CA HIS A 68 -13.61 9.55 -6.28
C HIS A 68 -15.07 9.52 -5.79
N GLY A 69 -15.42 8.53 -4.97
CA GLY A 69 -16.71 8.44 -4.30
C GLY A 69 -16.99 9.67 -3.45
N ALA A 70 -16.00 10.16 -2.72
CA ALA A 70 -16.14 11.30 -1.85
C ALA A 70 -16.49 12.58 -2.64
N VAL A 71 -15.87 12.76 -3.81
CA VAL A 71 -16.03 13.94 -4.68
C VAL A 71 -17.26 13.85 -5.58
N ALA A 72 -17.49 12.71 -6.25
CA ALA A 72 -18.54 12.56 -7.27
C ALA A 72 -19.74 11.70 -6.84
N GLY A 73 -19.68 11.03 -5.68
CA GLY A 73 -20.75 10.17 -5.18
C GLY A 73 -20.81 8.78 -5.82
N THR A 74 -19.96 8.47 -6.80
CA THR A 74 -19.84 7.18 -7.51
C THR A 74 -18.43 6.61 -7.43
N LEU A 75 -18.26 5.30 -7.51
CA LEU A 75 -16.95 4.64 -7.40
C LEU A 75 -16.42 4.15 -8.75
N GLU A 76 -17.35 3.73 -9.60
CA GLU A 76 -17.13 2.98 -10.83
C GLU A 76 -16.21 3.71 -11.82
N PRO A 77 -16.30 5.05 -12.02
CA PRO A 77 -15.39 5.74 -12.94
C PRO A 77 -13.92 5.65 -12.51
N ALA A 78 -13.63 5.51 -11.22
CA ALA A 78 -12.26 5.39 -10.71
C ALA A 78 -11.67 3.98 -10.79
N VAL A 79 -12.39 2.99 -11.33
CA VAL A 79 -11.88 1.62 -11.48
C VAL A 79 -10.53 1.56 -12.23
N PRO A 80 -10.29 2.31 -13.33
CA PRO A 80 -8.99 2.32 -13.99
C PRO A 80 -7.87 2.93 -13.15
N VAL A 81 -8.14 4.01 -12.42
CA VAL A 81 -7.17 4.65 -11.51
C VAL A 81 -6.85 3.73 -10.32
N ALA A 82 -7.86 3.08 -9.76
CA ALA A 82 -7.69 2.05 -8.74
C ALA A 82 -6.88 0.84 -9.26
N GLY A 83 -7.08 0.47 -10.52
CA GLY A 83 -6.29 -0.57 -11.20
C GLY A 83 -4.82 -0.17 -11.37
N ALA A 84 -4.56 1.07 -11.82
CA ALA A 84 -3.22 1.63 -11.91
C ALA A 84 -2.50 1.64 -10.55
N HIS A 85 -3.16 2.10 -9.49
CA HIS A 85 -2.60 2.08 -8.14
C HIS A 85 -2.37 0.64 -7.62
N THR A 86 -3.28 -0.29 -7.90
CA THR A 86 -3.13 -1.72 -7.54
C THR A 86 -1.90 -2.33 -8.21
N LEU A 87 -1.72 -2.07 -9.50
CA LEU A 87 -0.59 -2.54 -10.30
C LEU A 87 0.73 -1.96 -9.78
N TRP A 88 0.75 -0.67 -9.45
CA TRP A 88 1.87 -0.04 -8.77
C TRP A 88 2.20 -0.74 -7.45
N TRP A 89 1.19 -0.91 -6.59
CA TRP A 89 1.38 -1.45 -5.23
C TRP A 89 1.98 -2.86 -5.29
N ARG A 90 1.48 -3.69 -6.21
CA ARG A 90 2.01 -5.04 -6.41
C ARG A 90 3.42 -5.03 -6.98
N ALA A 91 3.74 -4.10 -7.88
CA ALA A 91 5.09 -3.94 -8.40
C ALA A 91 6.08 -3.52 -7.31
N ALA A 92 5.73 -2.53 -6.48
CA ALA A 92 6.57 -2.07 -5.37
C ALA A 92 6.90 -3.22 -4.40
N ASN A 93 5.88 -3.95 -3.95
CA ASN A 93 6.09 -5.12 -3.09
C ASN A 93 6.93 -6.21 -3.77
N THR A 94 6.82 -6.36 -5.10
CA THR A 94 7.66 -7.31 -5.84
C THR A 94 9.12 -6.87 -5.88
N PHE A 95 9.40 -5.58 -6.05
CA PHE A 95 10.77 -5.06 -5.98
C PHE A 95 11.38 -5.27 -4.60
N ASP A 96 10.64 -4.97 -3.53
CA ASP A 96 11.08 -5.18 -2.15
C ASP A 96 11.31 -6.68 -1.89
N ASP A 97 10.33 -7.55 -2.17
CA ASP A 97 10.45 -9.01 -1.98
C ASP A 97 11.66 -9.64 -2.68
N VAL A 98 12.01 -9.16 -3.87
CA VAL A 98 13.15 -9.67 -4.64
C VAL A 98 14.47 -9.10 -4.13
N SER A 99 14.47 -7.86 -3.65
CA SER A 99 15.64 -7.19 -3.09
C SER A 99 16.00 -7.75 -1.70
N ASP A 100 15.00 -8.11 -0.91
CA ASP A 100 15.15 -8.64 0.45
C ASP A 100 15.51 -10.14 0.49
N GLY A 101 15.48 -10.85 -0.65
CA GLY A 101 16.04 -12.21 -0.80
C GLY A 101 15.03 -13.34 -1.04
N ASP A 102 15.21 -14.48 -0.36
CA ASP A 102 14.64 -15.83 -0.65
C ASP A 102 13.11 -15.89 -0.85
N THR A 103 12.38 -14.86 -0.42
CA THR A 103 10.93 -14.71 -0.60
C THR A 103 10.52 -14.58 -2.07
N GLY A 104 11.30 -13.84 -2.87
CA GLY A 104 10.95 -13.52 -4.27
C GLY A 104 10.89 -14.74 -5.19
N ALA A 105 11.83 -15.68 -5.05
CA ALA A 105 11.88 -16.87 -5.90
C ALA A 105 10.72 -17.84 -5.63
N ARG A 106 10.27 -17.94 -4.37
CA ARG A 106 9.16 -18.81 -3.95
C ARG A 106 7.80 -18.21 -4.28
N LEU A 107 7.64 -16.89 -4.13
CA LEU A 107 6.36 -16.22 -4.30
C LEU A 107 6.02 -15.97 -5.78
N TYR A 108 6.97 -15.44 -6.55
CA TYR A 108 6.74 -15.03 -7.94
C TYR A 108 7.11 -16.10 -8.97
N GLY A 109 8.04 -16.99 -8.59
CA GLY A 109 8.57 -18.04 -9.45
C GLY A 109 9.43 -17.50 -10.60
N GLY A 110 10.49 -18.24 -10.93
CA GLY A 110 11.40 -17.87 -12.02
C GLY A 110 12.61 -17.07 -11.55
N ALA A 111 13.43 -16.62 -12.50
CA ALA A 111 14.67 -15.91 -12.21
C ALA A 111 14.38 -14.49 -11.69
N PRO A 112 15.08 -13.99 -10.65
CA PRO A 112 14.89 -12.65 -10.10
C PRO A 112 14.86 -11.53 -11.14
N ALA A 113 15.77 -11.56 -12.13
CA ALA A 113 15.80 -10.57 -13.21
C ALA A 113 14.52 -10.54 -14.06
N ALA A 114 13.91 -11.70 -14.31
CA ALA A 114 12.65 -11.79 -15.06
C ALA A 114 11.48 -11.26 -14.22
N VAL A 115 11.47 -11.53 -12.92
CA VAL A 115 10.46 -11.03 -11.98
C VAL A 115 10.55 -9.50 -11.87
N MET A 116 11.74 -8.93 -11.70
CA MET A 116 11.94 -7.47 -11.67
C MET A 116 11.54 -6.81 -12.99
N THR A 117 11.83 -7.43 -14.13
CA THR A 117 11.38 -6.93 -15.44
C THR A 117 9.85 -6.90 -15.54
N ALA A 118 9.19 -7.95 -15.03
CA ALA A 118 7.72 -7.98 -14.97
C ALA A 118 7.15 -6.96 -13.98
N ALA A 119 7.83 -6.72 -12.84
CA ALA A 119 7.46 -5.69 -11.88
C ALA A 119 7.55 -4.29 -12.48
N LEU A 120 8.60 -4.00 -13.27
CA LEU A 120 8.70 -2.74 -14.01
C LEU A 120 7.52 -2.55 -14.98
N GLU A 121 7.20 -3.57 -15.78
CA GLU A 121 6.04 -3.49 -16.69
C GLU A 121 4.72 -3.33 -15.92
N CYS A 122 4.56 -4.06 -14.81
CA CYS A 122 3.41 -4.00 -13.91
C CYS A 122 3.23 -2.61 -13.31
N GLY A 123 4.29 -2.02 -12.77
CA GLY A 123 4.23 -0.74 -12.06
C GLY A 123 4.34 0.48 -12.97
N TYR A 124 4.87 0.37 -14.18
CA TYR A 124 5.13 1.53 -15.04
C TYR A 124 4.28 1.53 -16.31
N ALA A 125 4.51 0.58 -17.21
CA ALA A 125 3.92 0.62 -18.54
C ALA A 125 2.42 0.24 -18.55
N LEU A 126 2.01 -0.77 -17.79
CA LEU A 126 0.61 -1.20 -17.72
C LEU A 126 -0.34 -0.10 -17.17
N PRO A 127 0.00 0.60 -16.08
CA PRO A 127 -0.75 1.76 -15.60
C PRO A 127 -0.88 2.87 -16.63
N LEU A 128 0.20 3.21 -17.35
CA LEU A 128 0.14 4.21 -18.41
C LEU A 128 -0.77 3.78 -19.57
N ARG A 129 -0.80 2.48 -19.92
CA ARG A 129 -1.77 1.95 -20.89
C ARG A 129 -3.21 2.05 -20.40
N ALA A 130 -3.44 1.79 -19.11
CA ALA A 130 -4.75 1.94 -18.48
C ALA A 130 -5.23 3.40 -18.57
N LEU A 131 -4.36 4.35 -18.22
CA LEU A 131 -4.65 5.78 -18.30
C LEU A 131 -4.84 6.26 -19.75
N ALA A 132 -4.02 5.79 -20.69
CA ALA A 132 -4.15 6.12 -22.11
C ALA A 132 -5.46 5.62 -22.73
N ALA A 133 -6.03 4.54 -22.20
CA ALA A 133 -7.30 3.96 -22.65
C ALA A 133 -8.55 4.59 -21.99
N LEU A 134 -8.39 5.49 -21.01
CA LEU A 134 -9.51 6.14 -20.34
C LEU A 134 -10.37 6.94 -21.33
N PRO A 135 -11.71 6.79 -21.32
CA PRO A 135 -12.61 7.54 -22.19
C PRO A 135 -12.88 8.95 -21.64
N VAL A 136 -11.82 9.73 -21.44
CA VAL A 136 -11.85 11.10 -20.93
C VAL A 136 -11.27 12.09 -21.95
N PRO A 137 -11.58 13.39 -21.87
CA PRO A 137 -10.97 14.41 -22.73
C PRO A 137 -9.43 14.37 -22.70
N GLY A 138 -8.80 14.67 -23.83
CA GLY A 138 -7.33 14.62 -24.02
C GLY A 138 -6.55 15.34 -22.91
N PRO A 139 -6.85 16.60 -22.59
CA PRO A 139 -6.14 17.34 -21.54
C PRO A 139 -6.22 16.67 -20.15
N LEU A 140 -7.39 16.14 -19.77
CA LEU A 140 -7.52 15.41 -18.51
C LEU A 140 -6.70 14.12 -18.53
N ARG A 141 -6.69 13.40 -19.66
CA ARG A 141 -5.89 12.18 -19.82
C ARG A 141 -4.40 12.44 -19.69
N GLU A 142 -3.92 13.49 -20.34
CA GLU A 142 -2.52 13.94 -20.26
C GLU A 142 -2.15 14.32 -18.83
N ARG A 143 -3.04 15.04 -18.13
CA ARG A 143 -2.84 15.41 -16.73
C ARG A 143 -2.76 14.18 -15.80
N LEU A 144 -3.64 13.20 -15.97
CA LEU A 144 -3.61 11.96 -15.19
C LEU A 144 -2.32 11.16 -15.44
N ALA A 145 -1.86 11.11 -16.70
CA ALA A 145 -0.59 10.47 -17.03
C ALA A 145 0.62 11.22 -16.44
N ALA A 146 0.60 12.55 -16.45
CA ALA A 146 1.63 13.38 -15.82
C ALA A 146 1.67 13.16 -14.29
N ASP A 147 0.51 13.22 -13.62
CA ASP A 147 0.41 12.95 -12.18
C ASP A 147 0.96 11.53 -11.86
N TYR A 148 0.70 10.53 -12.72
CA TYR A 148 1.26 9.19 -12.57
C TYR A 148 2.79 9.15 -12.68
N LEU A 149 3.35 9.79 -13.70
CA LEU A 149 4.79 9.82 -13.96
C LEU A 149 5.54 10.58 -12.85
N ASP A 150 4.98 11.69 -12.38
CA ASP A 150 5.55 12.47 -11.27
C ASP A 150 5.53 11.65 -9.97
N GLY A 151 4.41 10.99 -9.67
CA GLY A 151 4.29 10.11 -8.52
C GLY A 151 5.23 8.91 -8.57
N TRP A 152 5.37 8.27 -9.74
CA TRP A 152 6.33 7.18 -9.95
C TRP A 152 7.78 7.65 -9.75
N THR A 153 8.15 8.80 -10.34
CA THR A 153 9.49 9.38 -10.21
C THR A 153 9.83 9.68 -8.75
N ALA A 154 8.90 10.31 -8.02
CA ALA A 154 9.08 10.59 -6.59
C ALA A 154 9.21 9.30 -5.76
N ALA A 155 8.42 8.27 -6.08
CA ALA A 155 8.54 6.95 -5.43
C ALA A 155 9.90 6.30 -5.66
N CYS A 156 10.43 6.38 -6.89
CA CYS A 156 11.77 5.89 -7.20
C CYS A 156 12.85 6.68 -6.46
N ASP A 157 12.74 8.02 -6.38
CA ASP A 157 13.65 8.85 -5.59
C ASP A 157 13.64 8.44 -4.10
N GLY A 158 12.46 8.25 -3.54
CA GLY A 158 12.29 7.72 -2.18
C GLY A 158 12.90 6.33 -2.00
N GLN A 159 12.69 5.41 -2.93
CA GLN A 159 13.28 4.06 -2.87
C GLN A 159 14.81 4.11 -2.96
N VAL A 160 15.39 4.96 -3.81
CA VAL A 160 16.84 5.14 -3.88
C VAL A 160 17.38 5.71 -2.56
N GLY A 161 16.68 6.69 -1.98
CA GLY A 161 17.02 7.23 -0.66
C GLY A 161 16.98 6.17 0.44
N ASP A 162 15.98 5.29 0.42
CA ASP A 162 15.83 4.16 1.36
C ASP A 162 16.99 3.16 1.23
N LEU A 163 17.33 2.76 0.00
CA LEU A 163 18.40 1.80 -0.28
C LEU A 163 19.80 2.33 0.02
N LEU A 164 20.03 3.63 -0.15
CA LEU A 164 21.32 4.28 0.14
C LEU A 164 21.43 4.75 1.60
N GLY A 165 20.30 4.83 2.31
CA GLY A 165 20.23 5.21 3.71
C GLY A 165 20.93 4.19 4.61
N THR A 166 21.49 4.66 5.72
CA THR A 166 22.02 3.77 6.75
C THR A 166 21.50 4.21 8.12
N PRO A 167 21.14 3.28 9.02
CA PRO A 167 20.59 3.66 10.33
C PRO A 167 21.50 4.60 11.14
N THR A 168 22.80 4.55 10.91
CA THR A 168 23.80 5.38 11.60
C THR A 168 24.09 6.72 10.92
N GLY A 169 23.82 6.82 9.61
CA GLY A 169 24.11 8.00 8.79
C GLY A 169 22.89 8.85 8.45
N THR A 170 21.69 8.38 8.81
CA THR A 170 20.42 9.03 8.53
C THR A 170 19.81 9.60 9.82
N SER A 171 19.18 10.76 9.74
CA SER A 171 18.41 11.41 10.80
C SER A 171 16.92 11.04 10.73
N PRO A 172 16.16 11.15 11.84
CA PRO A 172 14.72 10.91 11.82
C PRO A 172 13.99 11.75 10.74
N GLU A 173 14.40 12.99 10.53
CA GLU A 173 13.82 13.90 9.54
C GLU A 173 14.06 13.44 8.09
N GLU A 174 15.25 12.88 7.82
CA GLU A 174 15.57 12.30 6.51
C GLU A 174 14.76 11.04 6.26
N VAL A 175 14.53 10.18 7.26
CA VAL A 175 13.61 9.03 7.15
C VAL A 175 12.20 9.48 6.79
N LEU A 176 11.70 10.53 7.45
CA LEU A 176 10.37 11.08 7.11
C LEU A 176 10.32 11.63 5.68
N THR A 177 11.42 12.18 5.17
CA THR A 177 11.52 12.63 3.78
C THR A 177 11.47 11.44 2.83
N VAL A 178 12.18 10.35 3.14
CA VAL A 178 12.10 9.08 2.41
C VAL A 178 10.66 8.56 2.42
N TYR A 179 9.97 8.53 3.56
CA TYR A 179 8.58 8.06 3.62
C TYR A 179 7.63 8.91 2.77
N ARG A 180 7.84 10.24 2.73
CA ARG A 180 7.06 11.16 1.87
C ARG A 180 7.27 10.84 0.39
N HIS A 181 8.50 10.57 -0.03
CA HIS A 181 8.82 10.33 -1.44
C HIS A 181 8.48 8.90 -1.85
N LYS A 182 8.75 7.88 -1.02
CA LYS A 182 8.49 6.46 -1.31
C LYS A 182 6.99 6.13 -1.29
N SER A 183 6.41 5.97 -0.11
CA SER A 183 5.00 5.55 0.05
C SER A 183 4.03 6.72 -0.05
N GLY A 184 4.40 7.88 0.50
CA GLY A 184 3.57 9.08 0.48
C GLY A 184 3.23 9.56 -0.94
N ALA A 185 4.23 9.63 -1.84
CA ALA A 185 4.04 10.18 -3.19
C ALA A 185 3.03 9.37 -4.01
N VAL A 186 2.99 8.05 -3.84
CA VAL A 186 2.09 7.21 -4.64
C VAL A 186 0.68 7.26 -4.13
N TYR A 187 0.48 7.30 -2.81
CA TYR A 187 -0.85 7.53 -2.27
C TYR A 187 -1.36 8.94 -2.64
N ALA A 188 -0.48 9.95 -2.67
CA ALA A 188 -0.79 11.29 -3.15
C ALA A 188 -1.20 11.30 -4.63
N MET A 189 -0.42 10.63 -5.48
CA MET A 189 -0.71 10.43 -6.91
C MET A 189 -2.08 9.77 -7.09
N ALA A 190 -2.35 8.68 -6.37
CA ALA A 190 -3.59 7.93 -6.45
C ALA A 190 -4.82 8.76 -6.06
N ALA A 191 -4.73 9.52 -4.97
CA ALA A 191 -5.80 10.42 -4.52
C ALA A 191 -6.00 11.61 -5.46
N THR A 192 -4.91 12.21 -5.95
CA THR A 192 -4.96 13.33 -6.91
C THR A 192 -5.64 12.91 -8.21
N MET A 193 -5.21 11.79 -8.81
CA MET A 193 -5.79 11.27 -10.05
C MET A 193 -7.29 10.96 -9.88
N ALA A 194 -7.68 10.35 -8.76
CA ALA A 194 -9.08 10.05 -8.46
C ALA A 194 -9.93 11.32 -8.30
N ALA A 195 -9.40 12.33 -7.62
CA ALA A 195 -10.07 13.62 -7.46
C ALA A 195 -10.22 14.36 -8.80
N ARG A 196 -9.15 14.46 -9.61
CA ARG A 196 -9.23 15.09 -10.94
C ARG A 196 -10.23 14.38 -11.85
N LEU A 197 -10.25 13.05 -11.81
CA LEU A 197 -11.21 12.27 -12.58
C LEU A 197 -12.65 12.58 -12.17
N ALA A 198 -12.91 12.72 -10.86
CA ALA A 198 -14.21 13.08 -10.32
C ALA A 198 -14.63 14.52 -10.65
N LEU A 199 -13.68 15.45 -10.70
CA LEU A 199 -13.89 16.86 -11.04
C LEU A 199 -14.08 17.09 -12.55
N GLY A 200 -13.61 16.15 -13.38
CA GLY A 200 -13.70 16.24 -14.83
C GLY A 200 -12.71 17.23 -15.44
N ALA A 201 -12.84 17.46 -16.75
CA ALA A 201 -11.87 18.25 -17.50
C ALA A 201 -11.85 19.73 -17.07
N ASP A 202 -13.00 20.31 -16.74
CA ASP A 202 -13.11 21.72 -16.33
C ASP A 202 -12.54 21.97 -14.93
N GLY A 203 -12.46 20.94 -14.11
CA GLY A 203 -11.86 20.97 -12.78
C GLY A 203 -10.49 20.29 -12.71
N ALA A 204 -9.84 20.06 -13.85
CA ALA A 204 -8.57 19.35 -13.88
C ALA A 204 -7.56 20.03 -12.95
N ASP A 205 -7.38 21.35 -13.03
CA ASP A 205 -6.45 22.13 -12.19
C ASP A 205 -7.09 22.73 -10.92
N ASP A 206 -8.24 22.20 -10.49
CA ASP A 206 -8.87 22.63 -9.24
C ASP A 206 -7.94 22.34 -8.04
N PRO A 207 -7.70 23.33 -7.15
CA PRO A 207 -6.82 23.16 -6.00
C PRO A 207 -7.26 22.05 -5.05
N ARG A 208 -8.54 21.64 -5.08
CA ARG A 208 -9.04 20.50 -4.31
C ARG A 208 -8.34 19.19 -4.71
N ALA A 209 -7.95 19.02 -5.97
CA ALA A 209 -7.21 17.82 -6.39
C ALA A 209 -5.84 17.72 -5.69
N ALA A 210 -5.14 18.85 -5.55
CA ALA A 210 -3.87 18.91 -4.81
C ALA A 210 -4.07 18.63 -3.31
N ALA A 211 -5.12 19.17 -2.70
CA ALA A 211 -5.45 18.88 -1.31
C ALA A 211 -5.84 17.40 -1.07
N TRP A 212 -6.50 16.75 -2.03
CA TRP A 212 -6.66 15.29 -2.01
C TRP A 212 -5.32 14.55 -2.12
N GLY A 213 -4.36 15.09 -2.88
CA GLY A 213 -2.98 14.63 -2.90
C GLY A 213 -2.30 14.72 -1.53
N GLU A 214 -2.46 15.82 -0.80
CA GLU A 214 -1.94 15.95 0.57
C GLU A 214 -2.57 14.93 1.52
N PHE A 215 -3.87 14.68 1.39
CA PHE A 215 -4.57 13.64 2.15
C PHE A 215 -3.98 12.25 1.82
N GLY A 216 -3.82 11.94 0.54
CA GLY A 216 -3.18 10.71 0.08
C GLY A 216 -1.77 10.55 0.66
N GLN A 217 -0.94 11.60 0.61
CA GLN A 217 0.41 11.57 1.17
C GLN A 217 0.41 11.22 2.66
N ALA A 218 -0.49 11.83 3.45
CA ALA A 218 -0.62 11.53 4.86
C ALA A 218 -0.97 10.05 5.09
N VAL A 219 -1.93 9.49 4.34
CA VAL A 219 -2.27 8.06 4.40
C VAL A 219 -1.07 7.17 4.04
N GLY A 220 -0.31 7.53 3.00
CA GLY A 220 0.87 6.78 2.58
C GLY A 220 1.99 6.77 3.62
N ILE A 221 2.18 7.88 4.35
CA ILE A 221 3.13 7.95 5.47
C ILE A 221 2.67 7.05 6.63
N LEU A 222 1.38 7.11 7.01
CA LEU A 222 0.84 6.24 8.05
C LEU A 222 0.97 4.76 7.68
N ALA A 223 0.72 4.43 6.40
CA ALA A 223 0.89 3.07 5.90
C ALA A 223 2.34 2.57 5.98
N GLN A 224 3.33 3.45 5.76
CA GLN A 224 4.73 3.10 5.95
C GLN A 224 5.06 2.85 7.42
N PHE A 225 4.60 3.72 8.33
CA PHE A 225 4.78 3.50 9.76
C PHE A 225 4.19 2.16 10.23
N ARG A 226 2.97 1.84 9.77
CA ARG A 226 2.34 0.55 10.07
C ARG A 226 3.16 -0.62 9.52
N ASN A 227 3.66 -0.51 8.29
CA ASN A 227 4.47 -1.56 7.67
C ASN A 227 5.73 -1.88 8.49
N ASP A 228 6.47 -0.85 8.89
CA ASP A 228 7.70 -1.01 9.67
C ASP A 228 7.40 -1.55 11.07
N GLU A 229 6.27 -1.15 11.68
CA GLU A 229 5.82 -1.72 12.96
C GLU A 229 5.38 -3.19 12.83
N ASP A 230 4.67 -3.54 11.76
CA ASP A 230 4.24 -4.91 11.46
C ASP A 230 5.45 -5.84 11.25
N ASP A 231 6.51 -5.37 10.58
CA ASP A 231 7.78 -6.12 10.45
C ASP A 231 8.40 -6.43 11.81
N LEU A 232 8.48 -5.44 12.70
CA LEU A 232 8.99 -5.63 14.06
C LEU A 232 8.14 -6.62 14.86
N ARG A 233 6.80 -6.52 14.73
CA ARG A 233 5.85 -7.38 15.45
C ARG A 233 5.74 -8.79 14.91
N SER A 234 6.10 -9.01 13.64
CA SER A 234 6.14 -10.35 13.03
C SER A 234 7.12 -11.29 13.75
N GLY A 235 8.09 -10.72 14.48
CA GLY A 235 9.18 -11.44 15.14
C GLY A 235 10.32 -11.85 14.20
N GLN A 236 10.15 -11.67 12.88
CA GLN A 236 11.24 -11.82 11.91
C GLN A 236 12.12 -10.57 11.91
N SER A 237 11.51 -9.38 11.93
CA SER A 237 12.23 -8.10 11.90
C SER A 237 13.24 -8.06 10.74
N GLU A 238 12.74 -8.28 9.53
CA GLU A 238 13.56 -8.38 8.31
C GLU A 238 14.31 -7.07 8.07
N ASP A 239 13.68 -5.93 8.35
CA ASP A 239 14.32 -4.60 8.25
C ASP A 239 15.55 -4.49 9.15
N LEU A 240 15.52 -5.07 10.35
CA LEU A 240 16.69 -5.09 11.23
C LEU A 240 17.80 -5.99 10.69
N GLY A 241 17.44 -7.11 10.06
CA GLY A 241 18.39 -8.00 9.39
C GLY A 241 19.09 -7.33 8.21
N ASN A 242 18.30 -6.60 7.40
CA ASN A 242 18.76 -5.84 6.23
C ASN A 242 19.42 -4.51 6.60
N ARG A 243 19.33 -4.10 7.87
CA ARG A 243 19.78 -2.80 8.38
C ARG A 243 19.11 -1.63 7.67
N THR A 244 17.83 -1.79 7.33
CA THR A 244 16.98 -0.73 6.78
C THR A 244 16.86 0.43 7.76
N ALA A 245 16.96 1.67 7.27
CA ALA A 245 16.91 2.88 8.10
C ALA A 245 15.46 3.28 8.48
N THR A 246 14.74 2.41 9.17
CA THR A 246 13.37 2.68 9.63
C THR A 246 13.34 3.72 10.74
N TYR A 247 12.22 4.44 10.88
CA TYR A 247 12.12 5.59 11.78
C TYR A 247 12.46 5.22 13.23
N LEU A 248 11.90 4.12 13.75
CA LEU A 248 12.14 3.70 15.14
C LEU A 248 13.60 3.34 15.40
N LEU A 249 14.29 2.73 14.43
CA LEU A 249 15.69 2.35 14.57
C LEU A 249 16.58 3.58 14.56
N VAL A 250 16.36 4.48 13.60
CA VAL A 250 17.07 5.76 13.51
C VAL A 250 16.82 6.62 14.75
N GLN A 251 15.57 6.67 15.23
CA GLN A 251 15.21 7.38 16.45
C GLN A 251 15.93 6.82 17.69
N LEU A 252 16.01 5.49 17.82
CA LEU A 252 16.77 4.84 18.89
C LEU A 252 18.24 5.25 18.84
N LEU A 253 18.87 5.11 17.67
CA LEU A 253 20.29 5.43 17.53
C LEU A 253 20.54 6.91 17.80
N HIS A 254 19.68 7.80 17.31
CA HIS A 254 19.80 9.25 17.50
C HIS A 254 19.64 9.67 18.97
N ALA A 255 18.69 9.07 19.70
CA ALA A 255 18.42 9.42 21.10
C ALA A 255 19.37 8.75 22.10
N ALA A 256 19.83 7.53 21.81
CA ALA A 256 20.69 6.77 22.71
C ALA A 256 22.07 7.43 22.87
N THR A 257 22.61 7.38 24.09
CA THR A 257 23.94 7.90 24.43
C THR A 257 24.76 6.87 25.21
N GLY A 258 26.09 7.03 25.22
CA GLY A 258 27.00 6.18 25.99
C GLY A 258 26.82 4.68 25.73
N ALA A 259 26.74 3.90 26.81
CA ALA A 259 26.65 2.45 26.76
C ALA A 259 25.41 1.93 26.02
N ASP A 260 24.27 2.62 26.09
CA ASP A 260 23.05 2.20 25.39
C ASP A 260 23.20 2.31 23.88
N ARG A 261 23.85 3.37 23.40
CA ARG A 261 24.15 3.55 21.97
C ARG A 261 25.14 2.49 21.50
N GLU A 262 26.21 2.25 22.26
CA GLU A 262 27.18 1.19 21.95
C GLU A 262 26.51 -0.19 21.88
N GLN A 263 25.62 -0.50 22.82
CA GLN A 263 24.85 -1.73 22.80
C GLN A 263 23.97 -1.82 21.56
N ALA A 264 23.21 -0.77 21.23
CA ALA A 264 22.33 -0.76 20.06
C ALA A 264 23.12 -0.99 18.75
N LEU A 265 24.28 -0.34 18.59
CA LEU A 265 25.15 -0.51 17.43
C LEU A 265 25.72 -1.93 17.33
N GLN A 266 26.13 -2.52 18.45
CA GLN A 266 26.62 -3.89 18.49
C GLN A 266 25.52 -4.90 18.11
N LEU A 267 24.30 -4.71 18.60
CA LEU A 267 23.14 -5.54 18.24
C LEU A 267 22.83 -5.42 16.76
N LEU A 268 22.78 -4.19 16.21
CA LEU A 268 22.57 -3.94 14.79
C LEU A 268 23.66 -4.59 13.93
N GLY A 269 24.91 -4.55 14.38
CA GLY A 269 26.04 -5.19 13.70
C GLY A 269 25.85 -6.71 13.52
N ARG A 270 25.15 -7.37 14.46
CA ARG A 270 24.90 -8.82 14.44
C ARG A 270 23.48 -9.21 14.00
N ALA A 271 22.62 -8.25 13.71
CA ALA A 271 21.18 -8.48 13.48
C ALA A 271 20.91 -9.42 12.28
N ALA A 272 21.70 -9.34 11.22
CA ALA A 272 21.60 -10.21 10.04
C ALA A 272 21.63 -11.70 10.43
N ASP A 273 22.56 -12.09 11.31
CA ASP A 273 22.84 -13.49 11.64
C ASP A 273 22.17 -13.97 12.94
N SER A 274 21.56 -13.05 13.71
CA SER A 274 21.10 -13.34 15.07
C SER A 274 19.66 -12.86 15.31
N PRO A 275 18.66 -13.76 15.22
CA PRO A 275 17.29 -13.46 15.60
C PRO A 275 17.15 -13.01 17.07
N ALA A 276 18.05 -13.46 17.94
CA ALA A 276 18.08 -13.03 19.34
C ALA A 276 18.53 -11.57 19.47
N ASP A 277 19.57 -11.15 18.74
CA ASP A 277 20.00 -9.76 18.71
C ASP A 277 18.93 -8.86 18.06
N ARG A 278 18.24 -9.32 17.00
CA ARG A 278 17.08 -8.63 16.42
C ARG A 278 15.99 -8.36 17.46
N ARG A 279 15.57 -9.39 18.22
CA ARG A 279 14.57 -9.23 19.27
C ARG A 279 15.01 -8.26 20.37
N ARG A 280 16.29 -8.29 20.75
CA ARG A 280 16.81 -7.37 21.78
C ARG A 280 16.87 -5.94 21.28
N LEU A 281 17.27 -5.74 20.02
CA LEU A 281 17.27 -4.42 19.38
C LEU A 281 15.85 -3.87 19.23
N ALA A 282 14.90 -4.69 18.76
CA ALA A 282 13.48 -4.32 18.68
C ALA A 282 12.93 -3.92 20.06
N ALA A 283 13.26 -4.64 21.14
CA ALA A 283 12.84 -4.28 22.48
C ALA A 283 13.37 -2.89 22.92
N MET A 284 14.58 -2.50 22.50
CA MET A 284 15.11 -1.15 22.75
C MET A 284 14.33 -0.08 21.95
N MET A 285 13.89 -0.40 20.73
CA MET A 285 13.09 0.51 19.90
C MET A 285 11.69 0.78 20.48
N PHE A 286 11.18 -0.12 21.32
CA PHE A 286 9.92 0.05 22.05
C PHE A 286 10.09 0.71 23.43
N ALA A 287 11.28 1.21 23.76
CA ALA A 287 11.48 1.98 24.99
C ALA A 287 10.70 3.31 24.96
N PRO A 288 10.19 3.81 26.11
CA PRO A 288 9.32 4.99 26.14
C PRO A 288 9.91 6.27 25.52
N ASP A 289 11.22 6.47 25.66
CA ASP A 289 11.99 7.59 25.12
C ASP A 289 12.08 7.56 23.58
N VAL A 290 12.13 6.36 22.98
CA VAL A 290 12.05 6.17 21.52
C VAL A 290 10.61 6.29 21.01
N LEU A 291 9.65 5.72 21.74
CA LEU A 291 8.24 5.71 21.33
C LEU A 291 7.54 7.07 21.45
N THR A 292 7.98 7.94 22.35
CA THR A 292 7.37 9.26 22.55
C THR A 292 7.43 10.13 21.28
N PRO A 293 8.60 10.39 20.66
CA PRO A 293 8.67 11.16 19.41
C PRO A 293 7.96 10.45 18.25
N TYR A 294 8.07 9.12 18.14
CA TYR A 294 7.35 8.32 17.14
C TYR A 294 5.83 8.53 17.21
N ARG A 295 5.24 8.38 18.41
CA ARG A 295 3.80 8.55 18.63
C ARG A 295 3.33 9.97 18.34
N ARG A 296 4.16 10.98 18.62
CA ARG A 296 3.85 12.39 18.30
C ARG A 296 3.69 12.57 16.80
N ILE A 297 4.67 12.12 16.01
CA ILE A 297 4.61 12.26 14.55
C ILE A 297 3.43 11.47 13.98
N LEU A 298 3.20 10.25 14.47
CA LEU A 298 2.05 9.45 14.03
C LEU A 298 0.72 10.18 14.30
N ALA A 299 0.57 10.77 15.49
CA ALA A 299 -0.61 11.56 15.86
C ALA A 299 -0.76 12.82 15.01
N ASP A 300 0.33 13.54 14.72
CA ASP A 300 0.31 14.75 13.90
C ASP A 300 -0.12 14.45 12.45
N VAL A 301 0.40 13.37 11.85
CA VAL A 301 0.02 12.94 10.50
C VAL A 301 -1.43 12.44 10.47
N HIS A 302 -1.85 11.68 11.49
CA HIS A 302 -3.22 11.19 11.64
C HIS A 302 -4.22 12.34 11.76
N GLN A 303 -3.96 13.30 12.65
CA GLN A 303 -4.79 14.48 12.84
C GLN A 303 -4.87 15.32 11.56
N ARG A 304 -3.76 15.48 10.84
CA ARG A 304 -3.75 16.20 9.55
C ARG A 304 -4.64 15.51 8.52
N ALA A 305 -4.56 14.18 8.40
CA ALA A 305 -5.40 13.42 7.47
C ALA A 305 -6.89 13.59 7.79
N HIS A 306 -7.26 13.52 9.08
CA HIS A 306 -8.63 13.77 9.54
C HIS A 306 -9.11 15.20 9.21
N ALA A 307 -8.30 16.22 9.54
CA ALA A 307 -8.64 17.62 9.27
C ALA A 307 -8.83 17.93 7.78
N LEU A 308 -8.04 17.28 6.91
CA LEU A 308 -8.20 17.37 5.46
C LEU A 308 -9.55 16.76 5.03
N LEU A 309 -9.94 15.61 5.57
CA LEU A 309 -11.24 14.98 5.24
C LEU A 309 -12.43 15.81 5.69
N ASP A 310 -12.35 16.42 6.88
CA ASP A 310 -13.40 17.30 7.40
C ASP A 310 -13.60 18.55 6.51
N THR A 311 -12.54 18.97 5.81
CA THR A 311 -12.59 20.09 4.85
C THR A 311 -13.01 19.65 3.45
N LEU A 312 -12.44 18.54 2.94
CA LEU A 312 -12.61 18.08 1.56
C LEU A 312 -13.95 17.40 1.31
N ALA A 313 -14.49 16.73 2.32
CA ALA A 313 -15.67 15.88 2.18
C ALA A 313 -16.66 15.97 3.35
N PRO A 314 -16.98 17.14 3.94
CA PRO A 314 -17.78 17.22 5.17
C PRO A 314 -19.15 16.55 5.10
N ALA A 315 -19.79 16.57 3.93
CA ALA A 315 -21.14 16.03 3.72
C ALA A 315 -21.16 14.76 2.84
N SER A 316 -19.99 14.19 2.52
CA SER A 316 -19.94 13.04 1.62
C SER A 316 -20.36 11.75 2.35
N PRO A 317 -21.12 10.85 1.69
CA PRO A 317 -21.41 9.56 2.29
C PRO A 317 -20.14 8.72 2.52
N PHE A 318 -19.04 9.00 1.82
CA PHE A 318 -17.79 8.22 1.93
C PHE A 318 -16.83 8.69 3.03
N THR A 319 -17.12 9.80 3.70
CA THR A 319 -16.22 10.44 4.68
C THR A 319 -15.93 9.53 5.86
N ALA A 320 -16.95 8.84 6.38
CA ALA A 320 -16.76 7.88 7.47
C ALA A 320 -15.86 6.70 7.06
N SER A 321 -15.95 6.23 5.82
CA SER A 321 -15.09 5.15 5.31
C SER A 321 -13.65 5.62 5.08
N LEU A 322 -13.45 6.88 4.66
CA LEU A 322 -12.12 7.50 4.56
C LEU A 322 -11.49 7.72 5.93
N HIS A 323 -12.25 8.22 6.91
CA HIS A 323 -11.80 8.33 8.31
C HIS A 323 -11.41 6.96 8.87
N ARG A 324 -12.25 5.93 8.67
CA ARG A 324 -11.93 4.56 9.09
C ARG A 324 -10.64 4.04 8.44
N ARG A 325 -10.41 4.36 7.16
CA ARG A 325 -9.20 3.98 6.42
C ARG A 325 -7.95 4.63 7.02
N VAL A 326 -8.03 5.89 7.43
CA VAL A 326 -6.95 6.58 8.17
C VAL A 326 -6.71 5.88 9.51
N ASP A 327 -7.79 5.56 10.23
CA ASP A 327 -7.70 4.88 11.53
C ASP A 327 -7.11 3.47 11.42
N ASP A 328 -7.37 2.75 10.32
CA ASP A 328 -6.76 1.44 10.04
C ASP A 328 -5.23 1.50 10.02
N GLU A 329 -4.65 2.60 9.55
CA GLU A 329 -3.19 2.73 9.47
C GLU A 329 -2.52 3.02 10.83
N VAL A 330 -3.28 3.42 11.85
CA VAL A 330 -2.73 3.70 13.20
C VAL A 330 -3.15 2.69 14.25
N ARG A 331 -4.04 1.73 13.92
CA ARG A 331 -4.61 0.75 14.87
C ARG A 331 -3.56 -0.05 15.66
N THR A 332 -2.32 -0.13 15.20
CA THR A 332 -1.22 -0.87 15.84
C THR A 332 -0.55 -0.14 17.02
N THR A 333 -0.76 1.16 17.22
CA THR A 333 -0.12 1.89 18.34
C THR A 333 -0.89 1.88 19.67
N ALA A 334 -2.17 1.52 19.67
CA ALA A 334 -3.03 1.62 20.86
C ALA A 334 -3.19 0.31 21.66
N ASN A 335 -2.97 -0.86 21.05
CA ASN A 335 -3.25 -2.16 21.68
C ASN A 335 -2.16 -3.21 21.37
N ALA A 336 -1.08 -3.25 22.15
CA ALA A 336 -0.35 -4.49 22.50
C ALA A 336 0.98 -4.17 23.19
N TYR A 337 0.90 -3.91 24.50
CA TYR A 337 1.91 -4.36 25.46
C TYR A 337 1.19 -4.94 26.68
N ALA A 338 0.35 -5.95 26.42
CA ALA A 338 0.03 -6.96 27.41
C ALA A 338 0.76 -8.23 26.95
N PRO A 339 1.61 -8.85 27.79
CA PRO A 339 2.24 -10.12 27.42
C PRO A 339 1.12 -11.13 27.14
N ALA A 340 1.10 -11.69 25.93
CA ALA A 340 0.11 -12.67 25.52
C ALA A 340 0.23 -13.92 26.40
N GLY A 341 -0.72 -14.10 27.32
CA GLY A 341 -1.07 -15.42 27.82
C GLY A 341 -1.67 -16.27 26.69
N PRO A 342 -1.66 -17.60 26.81
CA PRO A 342 -2.19 -18.46 25.77
C PRO A 342 -3.71 -18.30 25.70
N HIS A 343 -4.25 -18.18 24.47
CA HIS A 343 -5.66 -18.00 24.10
C HIS A 343 -6.10 -16.55 23.80
N GLY A 344 -5.65 -16.01 22.67
CA GLY A 344 -6.28 -14.87 22.00
C GLY A 344 -7.18 -15.34 20.85
N ALA A 345 -8.50 -15.26 21.03
CA ALA A 345 -9.48 -15.44 19.96
C ALA A 345 -9.56 -14.15 19.13
N HIS A 346 -9.04 -14.17 17.91
CA HIS A 346 -9.23 -13.10 16.93
C HIS A 346 -10.59 -13.24 16.24
N CYS A 347 -11.32 -12.13 16.18
CA CYS A 347 -12.56 -12.00 15.43
C CYS A 347 -12.21 -11.95 13.93
N THR A 348 -12.49 -13.03 13.21
CA THR A 348 -12.31 -13.14 11.76
C THR A 348 -13.59 -12.72 11.04
N LEU A 349 -13.43 -11.98 9.94
CA LEU A 349 -14.48 -11.85 8.91
C LEU A 349 -14.90 -13.27 8.45
N PRO A 350 -16.17 -13.48 8.06
CA PRO A 350 -16.66 -14.82 7.72
C PRO A 350 -15.89 -15.39 6.52
N PRO A 351 -15.54 -16.70 6.56
CA PRO A 351 -14.85 -17.33 5.45
C PRO A 351 -15.75 -17.35 4.21
N GLY A 352 -15.15 -17.09 3.04
CA GLY A 352 -15.80 -17.27 1.76
C GLY A 352 -16.25 -18.72 1.53
N PRO A 353 -17.17 -18.96 0.57
CA PRO A 353 -17.75 -20.29 0.36
C PRO A 353 -16.68 -21.32 -0.02
N ALA A 354 -16.78 -22.50 0.59
CA ALA A 354 -15.85 -23.61 0.41
C ALA A 354 -15.81 -24.09 -1.05
N VAL A 355 -14.59 -24.18 -1.59
CA VAL A 355 -14.31 -24.82 -2.88
C VAL A 355 -14.44 -26.34 -2.72
N PRO A 356 -15.22 -27.05 -3.54
CA PRO A 356 -15.31 -28.51 -3.47
C PRO A 356 -13.96 -29.18 -3.83
N PRO A 357 -13.59 -30.29 -3.19
CA PRO A 357 -12.34 -30.98 -3.48
C PRO A 357 -12.35 -31.52 -4.92
N GLY A 358 -11.40 -31.02 -5.72
CA GLY A 358 -11.14 -31.48 -7.07
C GLY A 358 -10.69 -32.95 -7.07
N ARG A 359 -11.40 -33.77 -7.85
CA ARG A 359 -11.08 -35.18 -8.09
C ARG A 359 -9.66 -35.33 -8.62
N THR A 360 -8.85 -36.11 -7.91
CA THR A 360 -7.56 -36.64 -8.35
C THR A 360 -7.75 -37.50 -9.61
N ARG A 361 -7.10 -37.14 -10.71
CA ARG A 361 -6.88 -38.04 -11.86
C ARG A 361 -5.61 -38.87 -11.63
N PRO A 362 -5.60 -40.14 -12.07
CA PRO A 362 -4.51 -41.07 -11.78
C PRO A 362 -3.29 -40.82 -12.67
N ARG A 363 -2.11 -41.04 -12.08
CA ARG A 363 -0.82 -41.17 -12.77
C ARG A 363 -0.86 -42.40 -13.69
N SER A 364 -0.60 -42.22 -14.98
CA SER A 364 -0.25 -43.30 -15.89
C SER A 364 1.23 -43.20 -16.28
N GLY A 365 2.01 -44.16 -15.77
CA GLY A 365 2.89 -45.02 -16.54
C GLY A 365 3.95 -44.41 -17.47
N GLN A 366 5.19 -44.55 -17.06
CA GLN A 366 6.43 -44.46 -17.84
C GLN A 366 6.66 -45.73 -18.69
N LYS A 367 7.32 -45.57 -19.86
CA LYS A 367 8.08 -46.50 -20.75
C LYS A 367 7.76 -46.11 -22.21
N VAL A 368 8.69 -45.86 -23.14
CA VAL A 368 10.13 -46.11 -23.31
C VAL A 368 10.80 -44.80 -23.71
#